data_AF-A0A2D5ZT66-F1
#
_entry.id   AF-A0A2D5ZT66-F1
#
_cell.length_a   1.000
_cell.length_b   1.000
_cell.length_c   1.000
_cell.angle_alpha   90.00
_cell.angle_beta   90.00
_cell.angle_gamma   90.00
#
_symmetry.space_group_name_H-M   'P 1'
#
loop_
_entity.id
_entity.type
_entity.pdbx_description
1 polymer ?
#
loop_
_entity_poly.entity_id
_entity_poly.type
_entity_poly.pdbx_seq_one_letter_code
_entity_poly.pdbx_strand_id
1 'polypeptide(L)'
;MWADRPEEIEEAPGVATIAYSDVQGGWPGEGNIDADPRFTNIRGYDVLLRPDSPCIDAGTLAVEDEISDWHPRWPPWYPNGSRSDMGAYGGSDNGGWLPRR
;
A
#
# COMPACT_ATOMS: atom_id res chain seq x y z
N MET A 1 11.33 -5.26 1.76
CA MET A 1 11.41 -5.67 3.17
C MET A 1 12.81 -5.38 3.67
N TRP A 2 13.00 -4.86 4.89
CA TRP A 2 14.32 -4.49 5.42
C TRP A 2 14.69 -5.40 6.60
N ALA A 3 15.92 -5.94 6.56
CA ALA A 3 16.69 -6.54 7.66
C ALA A 3 16.61 -8.06 7.95
N ASP A 4 16.37 -8.93 6.95
CA ASP A 4 16.68 -10.37 7.05
C ASP A 4 17.40 -10.97 5.82
N ARG A 5 18.73 -11.10 5.95
CA ARG A 5 19.68 -11.93 5.16
C ARG A 5 19.98 -11.52 3.69
N PRO A 6 21.15 -11.92 3.12
CA PRO A 6 21.61 -11.43 1.81
C PRO A 6 20.96 -12.08 0.57
N GLU A 7 20.05 -13.05 0.69
CA GLU A 7 19.66 -13.89 -0.46
C GLU A 7 18.12 -14.05 -0.64
N GLU A 8 17.38 -13.01 -1.02
CA GLU A 8 15.94 -13.12 -1.33
C GLU A 8 15.58 -13.02 -2.83
N ILE A 9 16.55 -12.82 -3.73
CA ILE A 9 16.30 -12.94 -5.18
C ILE A 9 17.02 -14.18 -5.70
N GLU A 10 16.35 -15.33 -5.59
CA GLU A 10 16.65 -16.46 -6.45
C GLU A 10 16.04 -16.14 -7.83
N GLU A 11 16.88 -15.75 -8.79
CA GLU A 11 16.47 -15.67 -10.20
C GLU A 11 16.12 -17.08 -10.71
N ALA A 12 14.92 -17.55 -10.37
CA ALA A 12 14.24 -18.56 -11.16
C ALA A 12 13.94 -17.95 -12.54
N PRO A 13 14.14 -18.66 -13.66
CA PRO A 13 13.89 -18.13 -15.00
C PRO A 13 12.38 -17.99 -15.21
N GLY A 14 11.86 -16.87 -14.73
CA GLY A 14 10.49 -16.42 -14.78
C GLY A 14 10.54 -15.02 -14.22
N VAL A 15 10.68 -14.03 -15.10
CA VAL A 15 10.80 -12.62 -14.72
C VAL A 15 9.66 -12.29 -13.76
N ALA A 16 9.97 -12.07 -12.48
CA ALA A 16 8.99 -11.61 -11.52
C ALA A 16 8.56 -10.21 -11.97
N THR A 17 7.37 -10.13 -12.59
CA THR A 17 6.81 -8.85 -13.02
C THR A 17 6.35 -8.11 -11.77
N ILE A 18 7.19 -7.21 -11.27
CA ILE A 18 6.81 -6.29 -10.19
C ILE A 18 6.08 -5.11 -10.83
N ALA A 19 4.85 -4.87 -10.41
CA ALA A 19 4.03 -3.75 -10.85
C ALA A 19 3.27 -3.16 -9.65
N TYR A 20 2.88 -1.89 -9.73
CA TYR A 20 2.12 -1.18 -8.71
C TYR A 20 2.71 -1.33 -7.30
N SER A 21 4.03 -1.25 -7.19
CA SER A 21 4.78 -1.40 -5.94
C SER A 21 5.66 -0.18 -5.67
N ASP A 22 5.78 0.21 -4.40
CA ASP A 22 6.77 1.18 -3.95
C ASP A 22 8.06 0.45 -3.57
N VAL A 23 9.07 0.55 -4.44
CA VAL A 23 10.33 -0.21 -4.32
C VAL A 23 11.49 0.76 -4.21
N GLN A 24 12.12 0.78 -3.03
CA GLN A 24 13.27 1.63 -2.77
C GLN A 24 14.41 1.36 -3.75
N GLY A 25 14.91 2.42 -4.40
CA GLY A 25 15.93 2.32 -5.44
C GLY A 25 15.37 2.08 -6.84
N GLY A 26 14.03 1.99 -6.95
CA GLY A 26 13.29 1.82 -8.18
C GLY A 26 13.32 0.38 -8.71
N TRP A 27 12.23 -0.02 -9.35
CA TRP A 27 12.17 -1.28 -10.08
C TRP A 27 11.40 -1.13 -11.40
N PRO A 28 11.92 -1.63 -12.53
CA PRO A 28 11.22 -1.58 -13.81
C PRO A 28 9.87 -2.32 -13.74
N GLY A 29 8.79 -1.62 -14.06
CA GLY A 29 7.44 -2.20 -14.06
C GLY A 29 6.36 -1.12 -14.11
N GLU A 30 5.16 -1.49 -14.58
CA GLU A 30 4.05 -0.55 -14.66
C GLU A 30 3.63 -0.10 -13.26
N GLY A 31 3.44 1.21 -13.07
CA GLY A 31 2.92 1.77 -11.84
C GLY A 31 3.83 1.63 -10.62
N ASN A 32 5.07 1.13 -10.76
CA ASN A 32 6.03 1.14 -9.67
C ASN A 32 6.48 2.58 -9.37
N ILE A 33 6.69 2.85 -8.10
CA ILE A 33 7.20 4.12 -7.60
C ILE A 33 8.42 3.87 -6.71
N ASP A 34 9.22 4.92 -6.51
CA ASP A 34 10.31 4.97 -5.54
C ASP A 34 10.13 6.27 -4.76
N ALA A 35 9.32 6.21 -3.71
CA ALA A 35 8.98 7.36 -2.90
C ALA A 35 9.00 6.99 -1.42
N ASP A 36 8.98 7.99 -0.54
CA ASP A 36 8.75 7.72 0.88
C ASP A 36 7.27 7.35 1.08
N PRO A 37 6.93 6.14 1.57
CA PRO A 37 5.54 5.74 1.80
C PRO A 37 4.83 6.56 2.88
N ARG A 38 5.57 7.34 3.69
CA ARG A 38 5.06 8.17 4.78
C ARG A 38 4.23 7.37 5.79
N PHE A 39 4.82 6.29 6.31
CA PHE A 39 4.17 5.47 7.33
C PHE A 39 3.90 6.24 8.64
N THR A 40 2.88 5.80 9.35
CA THR A 40 2.51 6.26 10.68
C THR A 40 2.01 5.12 11.55
N ASN A 41 2.13 5.31 12.87
CA ASN A 41 1.53 4.41 13.85
C ASN A 41 0.17 4.94 14.30
N ILE A 42 -0.87 4.12 14.18
CA ILE A 42 -2.17 4.35 14.84
C ILE A 42 -2.60 3.03 15.46
N ARG A 43 -3.00 3.02 16.74
CA ARG A 43 -3.58 1.85 17.42
C ARG A 43 -2.76 0.55 17.32
N GLY A 44 -1.44 0.67 17.22
CA GLY A 44 -0.54 -0.49 17.10
C GLY A 44 -0.32 -0.98 15.66
N TYR A 45 -0.82 -0.27 14.65
CA TYR A 45 -0.53 -0.52 13.24
C TYR A 45 0.59 0.44 12.80
N ASP A 46 1.83 -0.04 12.72
CA ASP A 46 3.04 0.76 12.47
C ASP A 46 3.22 1.24 11.02
N VAL A 47 2.55 0.60 10.08
CA VAL A 47 2.74 0.78 8.63
C VAL A 47 1.49 1.32 7.93
N LEU A 48 0.67 2.11 8.65
CA LEU A 48 -0.44 2.83 8.04
C LEU A 48 0.10 4.02 7.24
N LEU A 49 -0.54 4.32 6.10
CA LEU A 49 -0.21 5.50 5.32
C LEU A 49 -0.66 6.77 6.06
N ARG A 50 -0.01 7.90 5.77
CA ARG A 50 -0.47 9.24 6.18
C ARG A 50 -1.31 9.88 5.09
N PRO A 51 -2.24 10.80 5.43
CA PRO A 51 -2.93 11.58 4.41
C PRO A 51 -1.88 12.42 3.70
N ASP A 52 -1.66 12.17 2.40
CA ASP A 52 -0.57 12.66 1.52
C ASP A 52 0.51 11.65 1.10
N SER A 53 0.41 10.40 1.56
CA SER A 53 1.31 9.35 1.09
C SER A 53 1.21 9.15 -0.43
N PRO A 54 2.33 8.99 -1.14
CA PRO A 54 2.34 8.67 -2.57
C PRO A 54 1.80 7.27 -2.87
N CYS A 55 1.64 6.43 -1.84
CA CYS A 55 1.09 5.08 -1.95
C CYS A 55 -0.44 5.05 -1.94
N ILE A 56 -1.09 6.15 -1.58
CA ILE A 56 -2.56 6.26 -1.60
C ILE A 56 -3.05 6.23 -3.05
N ASP A 57 -4.10 5.44 -3.32
CA ASP A 57 -4.70 5.27 -4.65
C ASP A 57 -3.66 4.89 -5.75
N ALA A 58 -2.56 4.25 -5.36
CA ALA A 58 -1.44 3.95 -6.25
C ALA A 58 -1.29 2.46 -6.58
N GLY A 59 -2.04 1.60 -5.89
CA GLY A 59 -2.08 0.15 -6.08
C GLY A 59 -2.65 -0.28 -7.43
N THR A 60 -2.90 -1.58 -7.60
CA THR A 60 -3.38 -2.12 -8.87
C THR A 60 -4.76 -1.56 -9.23
N LEU A 61 -4.99 -1.28 -10.52
CA LEU A 61 -6.28 -0.84 -11.04
C LEU A 61 -7.37 -1.93 -10.96
N ALA A 62 -6.97 -3.20 -10.77
CA ALA A 62 -7.89 -4.33 -10.68
C ALA A 62 -8.53 -4.49 -9.29
N VAL A 63 -8.04 -3.76 -8.28
CA VAL A 63 -8.48 -3.89 -6.89
C VAL A 63 -8.86 -2.51 -6.37
N GLU A 64 -10.03 -2.46 -5.74
CA GLU A 64 -10.53 -1.29 -5.03
C GLU A 64 -10.42 -1.50 -3.52
N ASP A 65 -10.34 -0.38 -2.82
CA ASP A 65 -10.41 -0.32 -1.37
C ASP A 65 -11.83 -0.63 -0.87
N GLU A 66 -11.97 -1.49 0.14
CA GLU A 66 -13.30 -1.84 0.69
C GLU A 66 -13.93 -0.66 1.44
N ILE A 67 -13.10 0.18 2.08
CA ILE A 67 -13.56 1.33 2.85
C ILE A 67 -12.79 2.56 2.41
N SER A 68 -13.43 3.49 1.71
CA SER A 68 -12.80 4.76 1.30
C SER A 68 -13.75 5.95 1.50
N ASP A 69 -13.53 7.08 0.82
CA ASP A 69 -14.27 8.34 1.01
C ASP A 69 -15.81 8.23 1.06
N TRP A 70 -16.39 7.22 0.40
CA TRP A 70 -17.84 6.96 0.40
C TRP A 70 -18.35 6.26 1.67
N HIS A 71 -17.48 5.59 2.42
CA HIS A 71 -17.87 4.69 3.49
C HIS A 71 -17.99 5.44 4.84
N PRO A 72 -19.09 5.30 5.61
CA PRO A 72 -19.32 6.08 6.85
C PRO A 72 -18.36 5.78 8.01
N ARG A 73 -17.54 4.73 7.89
CA ARG A 73 -16.46 4.39 8.84
C ARG A 73 -15.13 5.07 8.47
N TRP A 74 -14.99 5.54 7.24
CA TRP A 74 -13.78 6.22 6.79
C TRP A 74 -13.68 7.61 7.42
N PRO A 75 -12.50 8.05 7.88
CA PRO A 75 -12.35 9.39 8.44
C PRO A 75 -12.57 10.46 7.35
N PRO A 76 -13.55 11.37 7.48
CA PRO A 76 -13.86 12.35 6.43
C PRO A 76 -12.74 13.36 6.11
N TRP A 77 -11.71 13.44 6.96
CA TRP A 77 -10.54 14.31 6.79
C TRP A 77 -9.32 13.59 6.20
N TYR A 78 -9.46 12.32 5.85
CA TYR A 78 -8.41 11.51 5.25
C TYR A 78 -8.83 11.16 3.82
N PRO A 79 -8.39 11.90 2.79
CA PRO A 79 -8.77 11.61 1.41
C PRO A 79 -8.24 10.24 0.98
N ASN A 80 -9.12 9.36 0.49
CA ASN A 80 -8.76 8.10 -0.15
C ASN A 80 -9.84 7.72 -1.16
N GLY A 81 -9.44 7.57 -2.43
CA GLY A 81 -10.30 7.20 -3.53
C GLY A 81 -10.71 5.73 -3.51
N SER A 82 -11.34 5.25 -4.59
CA SER A 82 -11.73 3.85 -4.67
C SER A 82 -10.58 2.93 -5.06
N ARG A 83 -9.49 3.45 -5.63
CA ARG A 83 -8.39 2.63 -6.10
C ARG A 83 -7.61 2.10 -4.90
N SER A 84 -7.15 0.86 -4.98
CA SER A 84 -6.39 0.29 -3.88
C SER A 84 -5.15 1.11 -3.51
N ASP A 85 -4.91 1.25 -2.22
CA ASP A 85 -3.63 1.74 -1.70
C ASP A 85 -2.52 0.70 -1.93
N MET A 86 -1.26 1.14 -2.06
CA MET A 86 -0.13 0.22 -1.98
C MET A 86 0.19 -0.12 -0.52
N GLY A 87 0.49 -1.40 -0.26
CA GLY A 87 1.00 -1.86 1.04
C GLY A 87 0.00 -2.68 1.85
N ALA A 88 0.29 -2.85 3.15
CA ALA A 88 -0.36 -3.82 4.01
C ALA A 88 -1.85 -3.55 4.34
N TYR A 89 -2.32 -2.33 4.06
CA TYR A 89 -3.68 -1.89 4.33
C TYR A 89 -4.33 -1.28 3.09
N GLY A 90 -4.01 -1.79 1.90
CA GLY A 90 -4.75 -1.48 0.68
C GLY A 90 -5.75 -2.58 0.30
N GLY A 91 -6.65 -2.27 -0.63
CA GLY A 91 -7.67 -3.18 -1.14
C GLY A 91 -8.71 -3.56 -0.09
N SER A 92 -9.13 -4.83 -0.09
CA SER A 92 -10.15 -5.32 0.84
C SER A 92 -9.73 -5.29 2.32
N ASP A 93 -8.44 -5.35 2.59
CA ASP A 93 -7.93 -5.39 3.96
C ASP A 93 -7.77 -3.98 4.58
N ASN A 94 -8.05 -2.93 3.81
CA ASN A 94 -7.85 -1.54 4.23
C ASN A 94 -8.68 -1.13 5.46
N GLY A 95 -9.77 -1.86 5.75
CA GLY A 95 -10.60 -1.66 6.93
C GLY A 95 -10.05 -2.26 8.23
N GLY A 96 -8.93 -3.00 8.17
CA GLY A 96 -8.41 -3.79 9.29
C GLY A 96 -8.04 -2.98 10.53
N TRP A 97 -7.62 -1.72 10.35
CA TRP A 97 -7.23 -0.81 11.44
C TRP A 97 -8.39 0.03 11.99
N LEU A 98 -9.53 0.04 11.27
CA LEU A 98 -10.74 0.71 11.72
C LEU A 98 -11.43 -0.14 12.80
N PRO A 99 -11.96 0.50 13.86
CA PRO A 99 -12.61 -0.26 14.93
C PRO A 99 -13.81 -1.02 14.36
N ARG A 100 -13.96 -2.29 14.75
CA ARG A 100 -15.18 -3.07 14.51
C ARG A 100 -16.19 -2.70 15.60
N ARG A 101 -17.44 -2.48 15.20
CA ARG A 101 -18.54 -2.20 16.14
C ARG A 101 -18.91 -3.45 16.92
#